data_AF-A0A959VIL4-F1
#
_entry.id   AF-A0A959VIL4-F1
#
_cell.length_a   1.000
_cell.length_b   1.000
_cell.length_c   1.000
_cell.angle_alpha   90.00
_cell.angle_beta   90.00
_cell.angle_gamma   90.00
#
_symmetry.space_group_name_H-M   'P 1'
#
loop_
_entity.id
_entity.type
_entity.pdbx_description
1 polymer ?
#
loop_
_entity_poly.entity_id
_entity_poly.type
_entity_poly.pdbx_seq_one_letter_code
_entity_poly.pdbx_strand_id
1 'polypeptide(L)'
;MNCLDALLESWHKQCRCVSNLVEKFDDRLLQVKSAEDGWTAAMHFAHTHGVRLYWLRQVGKNEFPEIGSLYDKSTEEWTAIADLDQIRARLKESEEGVANWVREAVESGVERCEPYDHPIYFLQHMVWHDGYHFSSLMQCLRNGGAEPDEEWEELNIWAQWRDAEI
;
A
#
# COMPACT_ATOMS: atom_id res chain seq x y z
N MET A 1 0.10 -17.54 -17.69
CA MET A 1 0.73 -16.79 -16.60
C MET A 1 1.60 -17.74 -15.80
N ASN A 2 2.86 -17.42 -15.53
CA ASN A 2 3.70 -18.24 -14.65
C ASN A 2 3.44 -17.90 -13.16
N CYS A 3 3.97 -18.67 -12.22
CA CYS A 3 3.73 -18.44 -10.79
C CYS A 3 4.22 -17.07 -10.30
N LEU A 4 5.37 -16.60 -10.79
CA LEU A 4 5.90 -15.28 -10.42
C LEU A 4 4.97 -14.16 -10.89
N ASP A 5 4.50 -14.23 -12.14
CA ASP A 5 3.56 -13.26 -12.69
C ASP A 5 2.24 -13.26 -11.92
N ALA A 6 1.73 -14.42 -11.50
CA ALA A 6 0.52 -14.50 -10.67
C ALA A 6 0.71 -13.89 -9.28
N LEU A 7 1.88 -14.04 -8.68
CA LEU A 7 2.22 -13.44 -7.39
C LEU A 7 2.41 -11.92 -7.50
N LEU A 8 3.03 -11.44 -8.58
CA LEU A 8 3.14 -10.00 -8.83
C LEU A 8 1.78 -9.38 -9.17
N GLU A 9 0.93 -10.10 -9.91
CA GLU A 9 -0.44 -9.65 -10.17
C GLU A 9 -1.25 -9.54 -8.88
N SER A 10 -1.11 -10.47 -7.92
CA SER A 10 -1.80 -10.35 -6.63
C SER A 10 -1.36 -9.10 -5.84
N TRP A 11 -0.09 -8.72 -5.93
CA TRP A 11 0.40 -7.46 -5.39
C TRP A 11 -0.23 -6.24 -6.06
N HIS A 12 -0.30 -6.22 -7.39
CA HIS A 12 -0.95 -5.14 -8.12
C HIS A 12 -2.45 -5.07 -7.82
N LYS A 13 -3.14 -6.21 -7.66
CA LYS A 13 -4.55 -6.28 -7.24
C LYS A 13 -4.74 -5.68 -5.84
N GLN A 14 -3.87 -6.00 -4.87
CA GLN A 14 -3.91 -5.39 -3.55
C GLN A 14 -3.66 -3.86 -3.59
N CYS A 15 -2.64 -3.41 -4.32
CA CYS A 15 -2.34 -1.98 -4.46
C CYS A 15 -3.47 -1.20 -5.13
N ARG A 16 -4.16 -1.82 -6.09
CA ARG A 16 -5.33 -1.25 -6.73
C ARG A 16 -6.50 -1.07 -5.78
N CYS A 17 -6.77 -2.04 -4.89
CA CYS A 17 -7.78 -1.88 -3.84
C CYS A 17 -7.49 -0.64 -2.98
N VAL A 18 -6.24 -0.48 -2.53
CA VAL A 18 -5.82 0.71 -1.76
C VAL A 18 -5.97 2.00 -2.58
N SER A 19 -5.57 1.99 -3.85
CA SER A 19 -5.67 3.15 -4.74
C SER A 19 -7.13 3.56 -4.99
N ASN A 20 -8.03 2.59 -5.17
CA ASN A 20 -9.46 2.85 -5.30
C ASN A 20 -10.03 3.51 -4.05
N LEU A 21 -9.56 3.15 -2.84
CA LEU A 21 -9.96 3.85 -1.63
C LEU A 21 -9.49 5.31 -1.60
N VAL A 22 -8.30 5.63 -2.12
CA VAL A 22 -7.82 7.03 -2.16
C VAL A 22 -8.83 7.94 -2.87
N GLU A 23 -9.51 7.44 -3.90
CA GLU A 23 -10.57 8.17 -4.63
C GLU A 23 -11.81 8.51 -3.79
N LYS A 24 -12.00 7.85 -2.64
CA LYS A 24 -13.10 8.10 -1.71
C LYS A 24 -12.76 9.14 -0.65
N PHE A 25 -11.50 9.52 -0.51
CA PHE A 25 -11.08 10.52 0.46
C PHE A 25 -11.14 11.94 -0.12
N ASP A 26 -11.51 12.88 0.74
CA ASP A 26 -11.32 14.31 0.58
C ASP A 26 -10.42 14.83 1.73
N ASP A 27 -10.05 16.10 1.70
CA ASP A 27 -9.18 16.73 2.72
C ASP A 27 -9.71 16.54 4.15
N ARG A 28 -11.04 16.54 4.31
CA ARG A 28 -11.69 16.34 5.61
C ARG A 28 -11.54 14.90 6.07
N LEU A 29 -11.81 13.93 5.20
CA LEU A 29 -11.75 12.50 5.48
C LEU A 29 -10.32 12.05 5.78
N LEU A 30 -9.30 12.70 5.21
CA LEU A 30 -7.89 12.43 5.52
C LEU A 30 -7.54 12.63 7.00
N GLN A 31 -8.29 13.48 7.71
CA GLN A 31 -8.10 13.75 9.14
C GLN A 31 -8.92 12.83 10.05
N VAL A 32 -9.80 11.99 9.49
CA VAL A 32 -10.63 11.08 10.28
C VAL A 32 -9.79 9.90 10.78
N LYS A 33 -9.92 9.61 12.08
CA LYS A 33 -9.25 8.47 12.71
C LYS A 33 -10.03 7.17 12.54
N SER A 34 -9.29 6.06 12.50
CA SER A 34 -9.85 4.70 12.50
C SER A 34 -10.46 4.32 13.87
N ALA A 35 -9.92 4.86 14.97
CA ALA A 35 -10.43 4.71 16.33
C ALA A 35 -10.01 5.92 17.19
N GLU A 36 -10.49 6.04 18.43
CA GLU A 36 -10.15 7.14 19.35
C GLU A 36 -8.62 7.32 19.50
N ASP A 37 -7.92 6.23 19.80
CA ASP A 37 -6.45 6.16 19.88
C ASP A 37 -5.80 5.74 18.54
N GLY A 38 -6.58 5.64 17.48
CA GLY A 38 -6.13 5.25 16.16
C GLY A 38 -5.46 6.39 15.37
N TRP A 39 -4.90 6.03 14.22
CA TRP A 39 -4.33 6.98 13.29
C TRP A 39 -5.38 7.59 12.37
N THR A 40 -5.07 8.78 11.86
CA THR A 40 -5.83 9.40 10.77
C THR A 40 -5.62 8.63 9.47
N ALA A 41 -6.52 8.80 8.50
CA ALA A 41 -6.37 8.21 7.18
C ALA A 41 -5.07 8.66 6.48
N ALA A 42 -4.68 9.93 6.59
CA ALA A 42 -3.39 10.43 6.09
C ALA A 42 -2.21 9.65 6.68
N MET A 43 -2.21 9.39 7.99
CA MET A 43 -1.16 8.60 8.65
C MET A 43 -1.16 7.13 8.21
N HIS A 44 -2.32 6.52 7.98
CA HIS A 44 -2.39 5.17 7.42
C HIS A 44 -1.81 5.10 6.00
N PHE A 45 -2.11 6.06 5.12
CA PHE A 45 -1.49 6.13 3.79
C PHE A 45 0.02 6.37 3.86
N ALA A 46 0.46 7.31 4.69
CA ALA A 46 1.88 7.60 4.86
C ALA A 46 2.64 6.38 5.40
N HIS A 47 2.05 5.65 6.35
CA HIS A 47 2.64 4.43 6.88
C HIS A 47 2.67 3.29 5.88
N THR A 48 1.60 3.09 5.12
CA THR A 48 1.53 2.09 4.04
C THR A 48 2.70 2.28 3.07
N HIS A 49 2.85 3.49 2.54
CA HIS A 49 3.95 3.84 1.67
C HIS A 49 5.33 3.72 2.37
N GLY A 50 5.45 4.27 3.58
CA GLY A 50 6.69 4.28 4.34
C GLY A 50 7.23 2.89 4.67
N VAL A 51 6.34 1.93 5.00
CA VAL A 51 6.70 0.54 5.29
C VAL A 51 7.17 -0.18 4.02
N ARG A 52 6.49 0.02 2.89
CA ARG A 52 6.96 -0.50 1.59
C ARG A 52 8.39 -0.03 1.31
N LEU A 53 8.66 1.27 1.45
CA LEU A 53 10.01 1.83 1.24
C LEU A 53 11.03 1.31 2.24
N TYR A 54 10.67 1.26 3.52
CA TYR A 54 11.56 0.81 4.58
C TYR A 54 12.04 -0.61 4.30
N TRP A 55 11.12 -1.54 4.03
CA TRP A 55 11.48 -2.94 3.79
C TRP A 55 12.16 -3.14 2.44
N LEU A 56 11.73 -2.41 1.40
CA LEU A 56 12.41 -2.43 0.10
C LEU A 56 13.89 -2.06 0.25
N ARG A 57 14.21 -1.03 1.05
CA ARG A 57 15.60 -0.66 1.36
C ARG A 57 16.35 -1.73 2.15
N GLN A 58 15.69 -2.44 3.07
CA GLN A 58 16.33 -3.55 3.79
C GLN A 58 16.71 -4.68 2.82
N VAL A 59 15.76 -5.12 1.97
CA VAL A 59 15.96 -6.30 1.11
C VAL A 59 16.90 -6.02 -0.07
N GLY A 60 16.87 -4.82 -0.65
CA GLY A 60 17.81 -4.40 -1.69
C GLY A 60 19.01 -3.61 -1.17
N LYS A 61 19.32 -3.70 0.13
CA LYS A 61 20.55 -3.17 0.74
C LYS A 61 20.84 -1.69 0.41
N ASN A 62 19.79 -0.87 0.35
CA ASN A 62 19.82 0.56 0.03
C ASN A 62 20.25 0.94 -1.41
N GLU A 63 20.19 0.03 -2.38
CA GLU A 63 20.53 0.33 -3.79
C GLU A 63 19.41 1.03 -4.57
N PHE A 64 18.33 1.42 -3.89
CA PHE A 64 17.15 1.99 -4.53
C PHE A 64 17.23 3.51 -4.76
N PRO A 65 16.62 4.01 -5.86
CA PRO A 65 16.39 5.43 -6.04
C PRO A 65 15.66 6.04 -4.83
N GLU A 66 15.95 7.30 -4.53
CA GLU A 66 15.26 8.01 -3.46
C GLU A 66 13.80 8.26 -3.87
N ILE A 67 12.91 7.37 -3.43
CA ILE A 67 11.47 7.57 -3.48
C ILE A 67 11.09 8.52 -2.34
N GLY A 68 10.30 9.56 -2.66
CA GLY A 68 9.89 10.60 -1.73
C GLY A 68 9.01 10.06 -0.61
N SER A 69 9.10 10.67 0.57
CA SER A 69 8.34 10.28 1.77
C SER A 69 6.96 10.95 1.81
N LEU A 70 5.98 10.28 2.40
CA LEU A 70 4.68 10.89 2.80
C LEU A 70 4.66 11.40 4.24
N TYR A 71 5.75 11.20 4.99
CA TYR A 71 5.96 11.90 6.25
C TYR A 71 6.54 13.29 6.00
N ASP A 72 5.98 14.30 6.66
CA ASP A 72 6.55 15.64 6.69
C ASP A 72 7.83 15.62 7.53
N LYS A 73 8.96 15.89 6.87
CA LYS A 73 10.28 15.93 7.49
C LYS A 73 10.65 17.31 8.02
N SER A 74 9.78 18.30 7.87
CA SER A 74 9.98 19.65 8.40
C SER A 74 9.68 19.74 9.89
N THR A 75 8.97 18.76 10.45
CA THR A 75 8.63 18.66 11.87
C THR A 75 9.43 17.57 12.57
N GLU A 76 9.72 17.75 13.85
CA GLU A 76 10.31 16.69 14.70
C GLU A 76 9.30 15.56 15.01
N GLU A 77 8.00 15.83 14.80
CA GLU A 77 6.92 14.88 14.93
C GLU A 77 6.71 14.10 13.62
N TRP A 78 6.37 12.82 13.73
CA TRP A 78 5.99 11.98 12.59
C TRP A 78 4.57 12.35 12.11
N THR A 79 4.47 13.44 11.36
CA THR A 79 3.22 13.90 10.75
C THR A 79 3.11 13.45 9.30
N ALA A 80 1.89 13.19 8.83
CA ALA A 80 1.64 12.79 7.44
C ALA A 80 1.29 13.98 6.57
N ILE A 81 1.79 13.96 5.34
CA ILE A 81 1.33 14.82 4.26
C ILE A 81 -0.12 14.42 3.92
N ALA A 82 -1.04 15.37 4.03
CA ALA A 82 -2.45 15.20 3.72
C ALA A 82 -2.79 15.81 2.35
N ASP A 83 -2.13 15.33 1.30
CA ASP A 83 -2.30 15.75 -0.09
C ASP A 83 -2.60 14.50 -0.94
N LEU A 84 -3.81 14.44 -1.51
CA LEU A 84 -4.29 13.26 -2.23
C LEU A 84 -3.46 12.96 -3.49
N ASP A 85 -3.01 13.98 -4.21
CA ASP A 85 -2.22 13.78 -5.43
C ASP A 85 -0.84 13.22 -5.09
N GLN A 86 -0.22 13.73 -4.02
CA GLN A 86 1.03 13.17 -3.50
C GLN A 86 0.83 11.75 -2.98
N ILE A 87 -0.25 11.47 -2.25
CA ILE A 87 -0.55 10.11 -1.75
C ILE A 87 -0.67 9.13 -2.92
N ARG A 88 -1.44 9.47 -3.97
CA ARG A 88 -1.58 8.62 -5.17
C ARG A 88 -0.23 8.36 -5.83
N ALA A 89 0.54 9.42 -6.09
CA ALA A 89 1.83 9.32 -6.75
C ALA A 89 2.80 8.42 -5.95
N ARG A 90 2.92 8.63 -4.63
CA ARG A 90 3.83 7.86 -3.77
C ARG A 90 3.42 6.40 -3.58
N LEU A 91 2.11 6.13 -3.48
CA LEU A 91 1.62 4.76 -3.45
C LEU A 91 1.96 4.03 -4.75
N LYS A 92 1.81 4.69 -5.90
CA LYS A 92 2.16 4.11 -7.20
C LYS A 92 3.67 3.85 -7.35
N GLU A 93 4.50 4.82 -6.99
CA GLU A 93 5.97 4.66 -7.03
C GLU A 93 6.43 3.48 -6.15
N SER A 94 5.89 3.36 -4.94
CA SER A 94 6.23 2.25 -4.03
C SER A 94 5.67 0.89 -4.48
N GLU A 95 4.50 0.86 -5.13
CA GLU A 95 3.95 -0.34 -5.77
C GLU A 95 4.93 -0.89 -6.82
N GLU A 96 5.38 -0.02 -7.72
CA GLU A 96 6.30 -0.37 -8.81
C GLU A 96 7.67 -0.78 -8.27
N GLY A 97 8.19 -0.07 -7.27
CA GLY A 97 9.47 -0.40 -6.62
C GLY A 97 9.48 -1.81 -6.03
N VAL A 98 8.42 -2.18 -5.30
CA VAL A 98 8.28 -3.54 -4.74
C VAL A 98 8.18 -4.59 -5.84
N ALA A 99 7.32 -4.37 -6.84
CA ALA A 99 7.10 -5.34 -7.92
C ALA A 99 8.38 -5.59 -8.74
N ASN A 100 9.07 -4.52 -9.13
CA ASN A 100 10.29 -4.58 -9.92
C ASN A 100 11.40 -5.33 -9.17
N TRP A 101 11.59 -5.03 -7.89
CA TRP A 101 12.61 -5.72 -7.11
C TRP A 101 12.31 -7.20 -6.92
N VAL A 102 11.07 -7.57 -6.61
CA VAL A 102 10.72 -8.99 -6.44
C VAL A 102 10.92 -9.75 -7.75
N ARG A 103 10.53 -9.15 -8.88
CA ARG A 103 10.78 -9.74 -10.20
C ARG A 103 12.27 -9.98 -10.43
N GLU A 104 13.08 -8.93 -10.29
CA GLU A 104 14.54 -9.00 -10.51
C GLU A 104 15.20 -10.01 -9.58
N ALA A 105 14.85 -10.00 -8.29
CA ALA A 105 15.42 -10.91 -7.29
C ALA A 105 15.10 -12.36 -7.63
N VAL A 106 13.85 -12.68 -7.99
CA VAL A 106 13.45 -14.06 -8.34
C VAL A 106 14.09 -14.49 -9.67
N GLU A 107 14.07 -13.64 -10.69
CA GLU A 107 14.68 -13.95 -12.00
C GLU A 107 16.20 -14.11 -11.91
N SER A 108 16.86 -13.40 -10.99
CA SER A 108 18.28 -13.53 -10.69
C SER A 108 18.63 -14.71 -9.77
N GLY A 109 17.63 -15.48 -9.33
CA GLY A 109 17.83 -16.64 -8.45
C GLY A 109 18.21 -16.29 -7.00
N VAL A 110 17.80 -15.13 -6.50
CA VAL A 110 17.97 -14.76 -5.09
C VAL A 110 17.11 -15.68 -4.23
N GLU A 111 17.76 -16.60 -3.52
CA GLU A 111 17.05 -17.55 -2.64
C GLU A 111 16.60 -16.92 -1.31
N ARG A 112 17.32 -15.90 -0.80
CA ARG A 112 17.09 -15.29 0.51
C ARG A 112 17.38 -13.78 0.51
N CYS A 113 16.59 -13.01 1.24
CA CYS A 113 16.69 -11.55 1.34
C CYS A 113 16.35 -11.09 2.77
N GLU A 114 17.36 -10.97 3.63
CA GLU A 114 17.15 -10.66 5.06
C GLU A 114 16.18 -9.47 5.27
N PRO A 115 15.20 -9.59 6.18
CA PRO A 115 14.98 -10.69 7.13
C PRO A 115 14.15 -11.87 6.59
N TYR A 116 13.82 -11.88 5.29
CA TYR A 116 12.95 -12.88 4.69
C TYR A 116 13.73 -14.05 4.13
N ASP A 117 13.21 -15.25 4.37
CA ASP A 117 13.79 -16.48 3.83
C ASP A 117 13.67 -16.60 2.30
N HIS A 118 12.84 -15.78 1.64
CA HIS A 118 12.67 -15.73 0.18
C HIS A 118 12.04 -14.40 -0.29
N PRO A 119 12.35 -13.86 -1.48
CA PRO A 119 11.73 -12.62 -2.01
C PRO A 119 10.21 -12.64 -2.07
N ILE A 120 9.61 -13.82 -2.28
CA ILE A 120 8.15 -13.98 -2.25
C ILE A 120 7.57 -13.75 -0.85
N TYR A 121 8.28 -14.09 0.23
CA TYR A 121 7.78 -13.80 1.59
C TYR A 121 7.79 -12.30 1.89
N PHE A 122 8.75 -11.55 1.36
CA PHE A 122 8.69 -10.09 1.38
C PHE A 122 7.43 -9.58 0.66
N LEU A 123 7.14 -10.09 -0.54
CA LEU A 123 5.93 -9.71 -1.29
C LEU A 123 4.65 -10.03 -0.51
N GLN A 124 4.55 -11.22 0.07
CA GLN A 124 3.37 -11.62 0.86
C GLN A 124 3.20 -10.77 2.13
N HIS A 125 4.31 -10.38 2.77
CA HIS A 125 4.25 -9.44 3.88
C HIS A 125 3.67 -8.09 3.44
N MET A 126 4.08 -7.56 2.28
CA MET A 126 3.53 -6.29 1.77
C MET A 126 2.04 -6.41 1.46
N VAL A 127 1.59 -7.52 0.84
CA VAL A 127 0.16 -7.78 0.60
C VAL A 127 -0.64 -7.77 1.90
N TRP A 128 -0.18 -8.52 2.92
CA TRP A 128 -0.86 -8.59 4.21
C TRP A 128 -0.88 -7.24 4.94
N HIS A 129 0.26 -6.55 4.97
CA HIS A 129 0.40 -5.24 5.61
C HIS A 129 -0.56 -4.21 5.01
N ASP A 130 -0.64 -4.17 3.68
CA ASP A 130 -1.56 -3.27 3.00
C ASP A 130 -3.01 -3.65 3.24
N GLY A 131 -3.34 -4.95 3.32
CA GLY A 131 -4.67 -5.42 3.70
C GLY A 131 -5.06 -5.01 5.12
N TYR A 132 -4.11 -5.06 6.06
CA TYR A 132 -4.30 -4.58 7.42
C TYR A 132 -4.65 -3.08 7.44
N HIS A 133 -3.88 -2.24 6.76
CA HIS A 133 -4.15 -0.80 6.69
C HIS A 133 -5.36 -0.43 5.84
N PHE A 134 -5.68 -1.22 4.81
CA PHE A 134 -6.91 -1.10 4.03
C PHE A 134 -8.14 -1.15 4.94
N SER A 135 -8.19 -2.12 5.87
CA SER A 135 -9.30 -2.22 6.82
C SER A 135 -9.41 -0.99 7.74
N SER A 136 -8.27 -0.42 8.13
CA SER A 136 -8.25 0.80 8.96
C SER A 136 -8.74 2.02 8.17
N LEU A 137 -8.40 2.12 6.88
CA LEU A 137 -8.89 3.18 5.99
C LEU A 137 -10.40 3.08 5.76
N MET A 138 -10.93 1.86 5.56
CA MET A 138 -12.39 1.64 5.53
C MET A 138 -13.07 2.12 6.82
N GLN A 139 -12.45 1.86 7.97
CA GLN A 139 -12.96 2.34 9.24
C GLN A 139 -12.92 3.88 9.35
N CYS A 140 -11.89 4.54 8.80
CA CYS A 140 -11.87 6.00 8.69
C CYS A 140 -13.04 6.52 7.84
N LEU A 141 -13.32 5.90 6.69
CA LEU A 141 -14.46 6.27 5.83
C LEU A 141 -15.79 6.12 6.58
N ARG A 142 -15.98 4.99 7.27
CA ARG A 142 -17.17 4.74 8.11
C ARG A 142 -17.33 5.79 9.19
N ASN A 143 -16.29 6.06 9.97
CA ASN A 143 -16.30 7.07 11.02
C ASN A 143 -16.55 8.49 10.46
N GLY A 144 -16.12 8.73 9.21
CA GLY A 144 -16.30 9.99 8.50
C GLY A 144 -17.65 10.17 7.81
N GLY A 145 -18.55 9.18 7.92
CA GLY A 145 -19.87 9.17 7.27
C GLY A 145 -19.82 8.97 5.75
N ALA A 146 -18.75 8.35 5.24
CA ALA A 146 -18.48 8.15 3.82
C ALA A 146 -18.17 6.68 3.49
N GLU A 147 -18.72 5.75 4.26
CA GLU A 147 -18.61 4.32 4.00
C GLU A 147 -19.05 3.99 2.57
N PRO A 148 -18.23 3.30 1.78
CA PRO A 148 -18.66 2.80 0.47
C PRO A 148 -19.85 1.84 0.60
N ASP A 149 -20.72 1.82 -0.40
CA ASP A 149 -21.79 0.81 -0.48
C ASP A 149 -21.26 -0.51 -1.06
N GLU A 150 -22.08 -1.57 -0.94
CA GLU A 150 -21.72 -2.92 -1.39
C GLU A 150 -21.40 -2.97 -2.90
N GLU A 151 -22.09 -2.17 -3.72
CA GLU A 151 -21.86 -2.11 -5.17
C GLU A 151 -20.46 -1.53 -5.46
N TRP A 152 -20.10 -0.46 -4.77
CA TRP A 152 -18.76 0.11 -4.86
C TRP A 152 -17.70 -0.89 -4.39
N GLU A 153 -17.90 -1.54 -3.24
CA GLU A 153 -16.96 -2.53 -2.72
C GLU A 153 -16.77 -3.71 -3.66
N GLU A 154 -17.85 -4.24 -4.24
CA GLU A 154 -17.79 -5.32 -5.21
C GLU A 154 -16.92 -4.92 -6.41
N LEU A 155 -17.20 -3.78 -7.03
CA LEU A 155 -16.46 -3.29 -8.20
C LEU A 155 -14.98 -2.99 -7.90
N ASN A 156 -14.71 -2.36 -6.76
CA ASN A 156 -13.42 -1.74 -6.49
C ASN A 156 -12.49 -2.56 -5.58
N ILE A 157 -13.02 -3.57 -4.90
CA ILE A 157 -12.25 -4.42 -3.97
C ILE A 157 -12.37 -5.86 -4.44
N TRP A 158 -13.58 -6.41 -4.47
CA TRP A 158 -13.76 -7.85 -4.53
C TRP A 158 -13.62 -8.43 -5.94
N ALA A 159 -14.16 -7.76 -6.95
CA ALA A 159 -14.03 -8.13 -8.35
C ALA A 159 -12.58 -8.04 -8.83
N GLN A 160 -11.78 -7.16 -8.23
CA GLN A 160 -10.34 -7.06 -8.51
C GLN A 160 -9.61 -8.37 -8.21
N TRP A 161 -10.11 -9.21 -7.31
CA TRP A 161 -9.52 -10.49 -6.97
C TRP A 161 -10.09 -11.68 -7.75
N ARG A 162 -11.35 -11.59 -8.21
CA ARG A 162 -12.09 -12.74 -8.74
C ARG A 162 -12.18 -12.84 -10.27
N ASP A 163 -11.61 -11.89 -11.01
CA ASP A 163 -11.75 -11.81 -12.48
C ASP A 163 -13.22 -12.00 -12.91
N ALA A 164 -14.14 -11.32 -12.23
CA ALA A 164 -15.53 -11.29 -12.69
C ALA A 164 -15.60 -10.25 -13.81
N GLU A 165 -15.95 -10.68 -15.03
CA GLU A 165 -16.54 -9.77 -16.00
C GLU A 165 -17.75 -9.12 -15.31
N ILE A 166 -17.65 -7.82 -15.03
CA ILE A 166 -18.78 -6.98 -14.62
C ILE A 166 -19.19 -6.16 -15.83
#